data_AF-A0A1G1WDS5-F1
#
_entry.id   AF-A0A1G1WDS5-F1
#
_cell.length_a   1.000
_cell.length_b   1.000
_cell.length_c   1.000
_cell.angle_alpha   90.00
_cell.angle_beta   90.00
_cell.angle_gamma   90.00
#
_symmetry.space_group_name_H-M   'P 1'
#
loop_
_entity.id
_entity.type
_entity.pdbx_description
1 polymer ?
#
loop_
_entity_poly.entity_id
_entity_poly.type
_entity_poly.pdbx_seq_one_letter_code
_entity_poly.pdbx_strand_id
1 'polypeptide(L)'
;MFDLPKKMKMRGFTLVELLVVIAIIGILVTIVLISVNPAKLIFRSRDSKRIQELKEIQVAIQSYQNDNNKFPSTAAQCPVTSPYCKSDSGSNPWIYGLTTTYAKNVPKDPTNTGGYYYFYRSDANGDEYVLAARLEDASNQQLTAVVTDGGVLDTNPAIGVGEFNCTSVYGAGIPCYVVSNP
;
A
#
# COMPACT_ATOMS: atom_id res chain seq x y z
N MET A 1 25.33 77.46 3.07
CA MET A 1 25.08 76.72 1.82
C MET A 1 24.51 75.37 2.22
N PHE A 2 23.19 75.19 2.09
CA PHE A 2 22.47 73.99 2.52
C PHE A 2 22.18 73.16 1.26
N ASP A 3 22.86 72.02 1.12
CA ASP A 3 22.58 71.05 0.06
C ASP A 3 21.29 70.28 0.36
N LEU A 4 20.34 70.32 -0.58
CA LEU A 4 19.07 69.59 -0.48
C LEU A 4 19.25 68.14 -0.97
N PRO A 5 18.81 67.13 -0.20
CA PRO A 5 18.95 65.74 -0.59
C PRO A 5 18.12 65.41 -1.83
N LYS A 6 18.81 64.85 -2.84
CA LYS A 6 18.24 64.43 -4.12
C LYS A 6 17.24 63.29 -3.90
N LYS A 7 15.93 63.58 -4.02
CA LYS A 7 14.86 62.56 -3.98
C LYS A 7 15.11 61.51 -5.08
N MET A 8 15.38 60.27 -4.69
CA MET A 8 15.40 59.13 -5.61
C MET A 8 13.98 58.91 -6.14
N LYS A 9 13.80 58.96 -7.47
CA LYS A 9 12.53 58.62 -8.11
C LYS A 9 12.27 57.13 -7.92
N MET A 10 11.27 56.79 -7.10
CA MET A 10 10.73 55.43 -7.07
C MET A 10 10.08 55.14 -8.42
N ARG A 11 10.61 54.16 -9.16
CA ARG A 11 10.01 53.68 -10.40
C ARG A 11 8.84 52.77 -10.01
N GLY A 12 7.62 53.17 -10.34
CA GLY A 12 6.44 52.33 -10.20
C GLY A 12 6.37 51.30 -11.33
N PHE A 13 5.76 50.15 -11.05
CA PHE A 13 5.44 49.15 -12.06
C PHE A 13 4.46 49.72 -13.09
N THR A 14 4.69 49.41 -14.37
CA THR A 14 3.74 49.73 -15.44
C THR A 14 2.59 48.71 -15.45
N LEU A 15 1.41 49.13 -15.89
CA LEU A 15 0.26 48.22 -16.06
C LEU A 15 0.57 47.08 -17.03
N VAL A 16 1.42 47.33 -18.03
CA VAL A 16 1.84 46.33 -19.03
C VAL A 16 2.71 45.25 -18.39
N GLU A 17 3.64 45.62 -17.50
CA GLU A 17 4.45 44.64 -16.76
C GLU A 17 3.59 43.72 -15.90
N LEU A 18 2.57 44.26 -15.22
CA LEU A 18 1.66 43.42 -14.43
C LEU A 18 0.82 42.49 -15.32
N LEU A 19 0.36 42.97 -16.48
CA LEU A 19 -0.48 42.21 -17.41
C LEU A 19 0.27 41.01 -18.00
N VAL A 20 1.54 41.19 -18.38
CA VAL A 20 2.36 40.09 -18.92
C VAL A 20 2.62 39.03 -17.84
N VAL A 21 2.83 39.44 -16.58
CA VAL A 21 3.08 38.50 -15.48
C VAL A 21 1.88 37.59 -15.22
N ILE A 22 0.66 38.14 -15.14
CA ILE A 22 -0.53 37.30 -14.92
C ILE A 22 -0.80 36.37 -16.11
N ALA A 23 -0.48 36.78 -17.34
CA ALA A 23 -0.59 35.94 -18.52
C ALA A 23 0.37 34.74 -18.45
N ILE A 24 1.63 34.97 -18.05
CA ILE A 24 2.62 33.89 -17.88
C ILE A 24 2.21 32.93 -16.75
N ILE A 25 1.76 33.46 -15.60
CA ILE A 25 1.29 32.63 -14.48
C ILE A 25 0.11 31.75 -14.90
N GLY A 26 -0.84 32.29 -15.69
CA GLY A 26 -1.97 31.52 -16.21
C GLY A 26 -1.54 30.34 -17.11
N ILE A 27 -0.54 30.53 -17.96
CA ILE A 27 -0.01 29.46 -18.82
C ILE A 27 0.69 28.39 -17.98
N LEU A 28 1.52 28.79 -17.00
CA LEU A 28 2.23 27.84 -16.16
C LEU A 28 1.27 26.97 -15.32
N VAL A 29 0.23 27.57 -14.73
CA VAL A 29 -0.76 26.83 -13.92
C VAL A 29 -1.52 25.80 -14.75
N THR A 30 -1.92 26.13 -15.98
CA THR A 30 -2.65 25.20 -16.84
C THR A 30 -1.81 23.98 -17.23
N ILE A 31 -0.51 24.17 -17.53
CA ILE A 31 0.41 23.06 -17.84
C ILE A 31 0.58 22.14 -16.62
N VAL A 32 0.75 22.71 -15.42
CA VAL A 32 0.94 21.93 -14.19
C VAL A 32 -0.29 21.07 -13.88
N LEU A 33 -1.50 21.60 -14.05
CA LEU A 33 -2.73 20.85 -13.77
C LEU A 33 -2.93 19.65 -14.70
N ILE A 34 -2.53 19.75 -15.97
CA ILE A 34 -2.61 18.63 -16.92
C ILE A 34 -1.59 17.54 -16.57
N SER A 35 -0.45 17.92 -15.97
CA SER A 35 0.63 17.00 -15.64
C SER A 35 0.42 16.23 -14.33
N VAL A 36 -0.45 16.67 -13.43
CA VAL A 36 -0.68 16.01 -12.13
C VAL A 36 -1.91 15.12 -12.23
N ASN A 37 -1.72 13.81 -12.07
CA ASN A 37 -2.82 12.86 -11.87
C ASN A 37 -3.00 12.59 -10.36
N PRO A 38 -3.91 13.31 -9.66
CA PRO A 38 -4.08 13.17 -8.21
C PRO A 38 -4.54 11.77 -7.81
N ALA A 39 -5.28 11.06 -8.68
CA ALA A 39 -5.73 9.70 -8.40
C ALA A 39 -4.54 8.73 -8.26
N LYS A 40 -3.54 8.86 -9.15
CA LYS A 40 -2.34 8.01 -9.10
C LYS A 40 -1.52 8.23 -7.82
N LEU A 41 -1.48 9.47 -7.31
CA LEU A 41 -0.81 9.77 -6.04
C LEU A 41 -1.52 9.12 -4.85
N ILE A 42 -2.86 9.14 -4.84
CA ILE A 42 -3.67 8.49 -3.80
C ILE A 42 -3.46 6.97 -3.81
N PHE A 43 -3.50 6.34 -5.00
CA PHE A 43 -3.27 4.91 -5.14
C PHE A 43 -1.90 4.49 -4.60
N ARG A 44 -0.84 5.21 -4.96
CA ARG A 44 0.52 4.96 -4.46
C ARG A 44 0.63 5.11 -2.94
N SER A 45 -0.03 6.11 -2.38
CA SER A 45 -0.05 6.31 -0.93
C SER A 45 -0.74 5.14 -0.21
N ARG A 46 -1.85 4.63 -0.76
CA ARG A 46 -2.55 3.47 -0.21
C ARG A 46 -1.74 2.19 -0.37
N ASP A 47 -1.12 1.98 -1.53
CA ASP A 47 -0.27 0.81 -1.78
C ASP A 47 0.93 0.77 -0.83
N SER A 48 1.60 1.91 -0.59
CA SER A 48 2.67 2.01 0.41
C SER A 48 2.17 1.63 1.80
N LYS A 49 0.98 2.10 2.19
CA LYS A 49 0.34 1.72 3.45
C LYS A 49 0.05 0.20 3.51
N ARG A 50 -0.45 -0.39 2.42
CA ARG A 50 -0.71 -1.85 2.35
C ARG A 50 0.56 -2.65 2.57
N ILE A 51 1.64 -2.28 1.89
CA ILE A 51 2.94 -2.96 2.03
C ILE A 51 3.45 -2.88 3.47
N GLN A 52 3.40 -1.70 4.08
CA GLN A 52 3.83 -1.49 5.46
C GLN A 52 2.99 -2.31 6.46
N GLU A 53 1.67 -2.30 6.32
CA GLU A 53 0.77 -3.09 7.18
C GLU A 53 1.00 -4.60 7.02
N LEU A 54 1.25 -5.09 5.79
CA LEU A 54 1.59 -6.51 5.59
C LEU A 54 2.93 -6.88 6.23
N LYS A 55 3.94 -6.00 6.21
CA LYS A 55 5.21 -6.22 6.90
C LYS A 55 5.03 -6.27 8.42
N GLU A 56 4.20 -5.40 8.99
CA GLU A 56 3.89 -5.43 10.42
C GLU A 56 3.21 -6.74 10.82
N ILE A 57 2.28 -7.22 10.00
CA ILE A 57 1.63 -8.53 10.20
C ILE A 57 2.66 -9.66 10.08
N GLN A 58 3.55 -9.62 9.09
CA GLN A 58 4.61 -10.61 8.89
C GLN A 58 5.47 -10.78 10.15
N VAL A 59 5.92 -9.67 10.75
CA VAL A 59 6.72 -9.69 11.98
C VAL A 59 5.95 -10.32 13.14
N ALA A 60 4.64 -10.04 13.25
CA ALA A 60 3.78 -10.66 14.25
C ALA A 60 3.60 -12.17 14.00
N ILE A 61 3.46 -12.59 12.74
CA ILE A 61 3.39 -14.02 12.34
C ILE A 61 4.70 -14.75 12.69
N GLN A 62 5.86 -14.14 12.40
CA GLN A 62 7.16 -14.71 12.75
C GLN A 62 7.34 -14.81 14.27
N SER A 63 6.89 -13.81 15.02
CA SER A 63 6.91 -13.85 16.49
C SER A 63 6.01 -14.97 17.02
N TYR A 64 4.83 -15.16 16.45
CA TYR A 64 3.95 -16.30 16.76
C TYR A 64 4.64 -17.64 16.49
N GLN A 65 5.32 -17.76 15.34
CA GLN A 65 6.03 -18.98 14.97
C GLN A 65 7.15 -19.31 15.97
N ASN A 66 7.92 -18.31 16.42
CA ASN A 66 8.99 -18.51 17.39
C ASN A 66 8.49 -19.14 18.71
N ASP A 67 7.29 -18.76 19.15
CA ASP A 67 6.71 -19.26 20.40
C ASP A 67 5.95 -20.58 20.23
N ASN A 68 5.36 -20.83 19.05
CA ASN A 68 4.45 -21.97 18.82
C ASN A 68 5.05 -23.06 17.91
N ASN A 69 6.24 -22.83 17.35
CA ASN A 69 6.90 -23.65 16.31
C ASN A 69 6.07 -23.87 15.03
N LYS A 70 4.98 -23.12 14.87
CA LYS A 70 4.02 -23.21 13.76
C LYS A 70 3.44 -21.85 13.45
N PHE A 71 3.04 -21.64 12.21
CA PHE A 71 2.29 -20.47 11.78
C PHE A 71 0.81 -20.53 12.22
N PRO A 72 0.15 -19.38 12.39
CA PRO A 72 -1.27 -19.32 12.75
C PRO A 72 -2.14 -20.12 11.77
N SER A 73 -2.96 -21.05 12.28
CA SER A 73 -3.77 -21.91 11.41
C SER A 73 -4.90 -21.14 10.73
N THR A 74 -5.21 -21.50 9.48
CA THR A 74 -6.44 -21.04 8.79
C THR A 74 -7.60 -22.03 8.82
N ALA A 75 -7.36 -23.29 9.17
CA ALA A 75 -8.30 -24.40 8.91
C ALA A 75 -9.65 -24.31 9.64
N ALA A 76 -9.69 -23.73 10.84
CA ALA A 76 -10.90 -23.67 11.67
C ALA A 76 -11.51 -22.25 11.78
N GLN A 77 -10.87 -21.25 11.17
CA GLN A 77 -11.05 -19.85 11.57
C GLN A 77 -11.41 -18.91 10.41
N CYS A 78 -11.14 -19.33 9.17
CA CYS A 78 -11.65 -18.64 7.99
C CYS A 78 -13.10 -19.09 7.69
N PRO A 79 -13.92 -18.28 6.99
CA PRO A 79 -15.26 -18.70 6.58
C PRO A 79 -15.17 -20.03 5.81
N VAL A 80 -16.01 -21.01 6.15
CA VAL A 80 -15.98 -22.37 5.56
C VAL A 80 -16.12 -22.42 4.04
N THR A 81 -16.56 -21.32 3.42
CA THR A 81 -16.71 -21.16 1.97
C THR A 81 -15.44 -20.64 1.29
N SER A 82 -14.42 -20.24 2.06
CA SER A 82 -13.15 -19.74 1.54
C SER A 82 -11.96 -20.49 2.13
N PRO A 83 -11.02 -20.93 1.28
CA PRO A 83 -9.79 -21.59 1.70
C PRO A 83 -8.76 -20.61 2.31
N TYR A 84 -9.08 -19.32 2.41
CA TYR A 84 -8.23 -18.28 2.98
C TYR A 84 -9.03 -17.35 3.88
N CYS A 85 -8.34 -16.70 4.80
CA CYS A 85 -8.89 -15.67 5.65
C CYS A 85 -8.74 -14.31 4.97
N LYS A 86 -9.73 -13.44 5.10
CA LYS A 86 -9.71 -12.09 4.51
C LYS A 86 -9.97 -11.01 5.56
N SER A 87 -9.38 -9.82 5.38
CA SER A 87 -9.39 -8.74 6.37
C SER A 87 -10.75 -8.16 6.72
N ASP A 88 -11.81 -8.50 5.99
CA ASP A 88 -13.18 -8.10 6.28
C ASP A 88 -13.96 -9.11 7.14
N SER A 89 -13.33 -10.20 7.61
CA SER A 89 -13.99 -11.28 8.37
C SER A 89 -14.47 -10.85 9.76
N GLY A 90 -15.57 -10.10 9.81
CA GLY A 90 -16.42 -9.89 10.99
C GLY A 90 -15.72 -9.30 12.24
N SER A 91 -16.23 -9.70 13.41
CA SER A 91 -15.84 -9.21 14.74
C SER A 91 -14.57 -9.85 15.31
N ASN A 92 -14.07 -10.92 14.69
CA ASN A 92 -12.85 -11.60 15.10
C ASN A 92 -11.65 -11.12 14.26
N PRO A 93 -10.43 -11.15 14.79
CA PRO A 93 -9.25 -10.92 13.98
C PRO A 93 -9.18 -11.99 12.87
N TRP A 94 -8.94 -11.54 11.65
CA TRP A 94 -8.86 -12.40 10.46
C TRP A 94 -7.60 -13.27 10.43
N ILE A 95 -6.67 -13.06 11.36
CA ILE A 95 -5.59 -13.99 11.69
C ILE A 95 -5.69 -14.26 13.19
N TYR A 96 -6.13 -15.45 13.55
CA TYR A 96 -6.39 -15.80 14.94
C TYR A 96 -5.09 -16.06 15.71
N GLY A 97 -5.11 -15.80 17.02
CA GLY A 97 -3.93 -16.00 17.88
C GLY A 97 -2.82 -14.95 17.71
N LEU A 98 -2.92 -14.09 16.70
CA LEU A 98 -1.99 -12.98 16.49
C LEU A 98 -2.26 -11.80 17.43
N THR A 99 -3.54 -11.48 17.63
CA THR A 99 -3.90 -10.33 18.47
C THR A 99 -3.72 -10.65 19.95
N THR A 100 -3.63 -9.61 20.77
CA THR A 100 -3.44 -9.64 22.24
C THR A 100 -2.03 -9.98 22.71
N THR A 101 -1.26 -10.77 21.96
CA THR A 101 0.12 -11.15 22.31
C THR A 101 1.15 -10.61 21.33
N TYR A 102 0.97 -10.83 20.02
CA TYR A 102 1.97 -10.51 18.99
C TYR A 102 1.65 -9.24 18.22
N ALA A 103 0.38 -8.85 18.19
CA ALA A 103 -0.09 -7.61 17.58
C ALA A 103 -1.22 -6.99 18.41
N LYS A 104 -1.28 -5.65 18.46
CA LYS A 104 -2.39 -4.92 19.10
C LYS A 104 -3.71 -5.17 18.36
N ASN A 105 -3.65 -5.23 17.04
CA ASN A 105 -4.74 -5.51 16.13
C ASN A 105 -4.15 -6.04 14.80
N VAL A 106 -4.98 -6.71 14.00
CA VAL A 106 -4.63 -7.01 12.61
C VAL A 106 -5.38 -6.01 11.72
N PRO A 107 -4.69 -5.14 10.96
CA PRO A 107 -5.33 -4.07 10.20
C PRO A 107 -6.21 -4.62 9.07
N LYS A 108 -7.09 -3.75 8.56
CA LYS A 108 -7.91 -3.99 7.37
C LYS A 108 -7.39 -3.12 6.24
N ASP A 109 -7.50 -3.62 5.01
CA ASP A 109 -7.15 -2.85 3.82
C ASP A 109 -7.77 -1.44 3.85
N PRO A 110 -7.07 -0.37 3.45
CA PRO A 110 -7.60 0.99 3.47
C PRO A 110 -8.91 1.19 2.71
N THR A 111 -9.17 0.38 1.69
CA THR A 111 -10.40 0.41 0.89
C THR A 111 -11.41 -0.62 1.43
N ASN A 112 -10.95 -1.83 1.80
CA ASN A 112 -11.77 -2.91 2.38
C ASN A 112 -13.11 -3.16 1.65
N THR A 113 -13.09 -3.11 0.32
CA THR A 113 -14.27 -3.22 -0.55
C THR A 113 -13.82 -3.60 -1.97
N GLY A 114 -14.71 -4.22 -2.76
CA GLY A 114 -14.48 -4.39 -4.20
C GLY A 114 -13.29 -5.27 -4.58
N GLY A 115 -12.89 -6.19 -3.69
CA GLY A 115 -11.73 -7.07 -3.89
C GLY A 115 -10.41 -6.51 -3.36
N TYR A 116 -10.43 -5.34 -2.70
CA TYR A 116 -9.29 -4.83 -1.94
C TYR A 116 -9.43 -5.26 -0.48
N TYR A 117 -8.80 -6.40 -0.18
CA TYR A 117 -8.73 -7.00 1.16
C TYR A 117 -7.32 -7.54 1.34
N TYR A 118 -6.86 -7.70 2.57
CA TYR A 118 -5.73 -8.58 2.83
C TYR A 118 -6.23 -10.01 2.94
N PHE A 119 -5.43 -10.95 2.46
CA PHE A 119 -5.69 -12.37 2.68
C PHE A 119 -4.52 -13.08 3.33
N TYR A 120 -4.83 -14.10 4.12
CA TYR A 120 -3.88 -14.95 4.80
C TYR A 120 -4.29 -16.41 4.66
N ARG A 121 -3.31 -17.29 4.45
CA ARG A 121 -3.51 -18.75 4.43
C ARG A 121 -2.26 -19.44 4.97
N SER A 122 -2.46 -20.42 5.85
CA SER A 122 -1.43 -21.38 6.23
C SER A 122 -1.71 -22.73 5.56
N ASP A 123 -0.70 -23.60 5.50
CA ASP A 123 -0.92 -24.99 5.09
C ASP A 123 -1.62 -25.75 6.23
N ALA A 124 -1.95 -27.02 5.96
CA ALA A 124 -2.60 -27.87 6.95
C ALA A 124 -1.68 -28.17 8.15
N ASN A 125 -0.36 -28.16 7.96
CA ASN A 125 0.60 -28.49 9.00
C ASN A 125 1.01 -27.28 9.84
N GLY A 126 0.83 -26.06 9.32
CA GLY A 126 1.27 -24.80 9.92
C GLY A 126 2.75 -24.50 9.67
N ASP A 127 3.34 -25.06 8.62
CA ASP A 127 4.75 -24.93 8.26
C ASP A 127 4.98 -23.90 7.14
N GLU A 128 3.95 -23.61 6.35
CA GLU A 128 3.99 -22.61 5.29
C GLU A 128 2.84 -21.61 5.45
N TYR A 129 3.08 -20.36 5.04
CA TYR A 129 2.03 -19.34 4.98
C TYR A 129 2.19 -18.44 3.76
N VAL A 130 1.06 -17.86 3.35
CA VAL A 130 1.00 -16.77 2.39
C VAL A 130 0.13 -15.64 2.95
N LEU A 131 0.63 -14.42 2.83
CA LEU A 131 -0.03 -13.18 3.19
C LEU A 131 0.03 -12.26 1.97
N ALA A 132 -1.08 -11.67 1.56
CA ALA A 132 -1.07 -10.85 0.36
C ALA A 132 -2.17 -9.78 0.30
N ALA A 133 -1.92 -8.79 -0.56
CA ALA A 133 -2.79 -7.66 -0.80
C ALA A 133 -2.83 -7.31 -2.29
N ARG A 134 -4.00 -6.97 -2.80
CA ARG A 134 -4.14 -6.36 -4.14
C ARG A 134 -3.64 -4.91 -4.11
N LEU A 135 -2.90 -4.51 -5.14
CA LEU A 135 -2.43 -3.14 -5.32
C LEU A 135 -3.30 -2.37 -6.32
N GLU A 136 -3.36 -1.05 -6.15
CA GLU A 136 -4.13 -0.15 -7.02
C GLU A 136 -3.30 0.35 -8.22
N ASP A 137 -1.98 0.58 -8.04
CA ASP A 137 -1.08 1.01 -9.11
C ASP A 137 -0.21 -0.16 -9.62
N ALA A 138 -0.55 -0.69 -10.79
CA ALA A 138 0.24 -1.73 -11.49
C ALA A 138 1.66 -1.27 -11.87
N SER A 139 1.95 0.04 -11.83
CA SER A 139 3.26 0.62 -12.11
C SER A 139 4.06 0.98 -10.85
N ASN A 140 3.62 0.56 -9.66
CA ASN A 140 4.32 0.83 -8.42
C ASN A 140 5.72 0.19 -8.46
N GLN A 141 6.79 0.99 -8.58
CA GLN A 141 8.16 0.46 -8.75
C GLN A 141 8.71 -0.28 -7.54
N GLN A 142 8.02 -0.24 -6.39
CA GLN A 142 8.33 -1.18 -5.32
C GLN A 142 8.11 -2.62 -5.81
N LEU A 143 7.16 -2.86 -6.75
CA LEU A 143 6.80 -4.16 -7.36
C LEU A 143 7.94 -4.93 -8.03
N THR A 144 9.13 -4.35 -8.21
CA THR A 144 10.26 -4.97 -8.91
C THR A 144 11.43 -5.29 -8.00
N ALA A 145 11.35 -4.91 -6.72
CA ALA A 145 12.29 -5.37 -5.73
C ALA A 145 11.79 -6.71 -5.19
N VAL A 146 12.52 -7.79 -5.45
CA VAL A 146 12.54 -8.92 -4.52
C VAL A 146 12.95 -8.32 -3.19
N VAL A 147 12.00 -8.17 -2.27
CA VAL A 147 12.29 -7.62 -0.97
C VAL A 147 13.05 -8.72 -0.26
N THR A 148 14.30 -8.46 0.09
CA THR A 148 15.18 -9.35 0.88
C THR A 148 14.61 -9.77 2.24
N ASP A 149 13.40 -9.32 2.56
CA ASP A 149 12.64 -9.57 3.78
C ASP A 149 11.59 -10.72 3.62
N GLY A 150 11.59 -11.45 2.49
CA GLY A 150 10.63 -12.55 2.20
C GLY A 150 9.33 -12.12 1.51
N GLY A 151 9.25 -10.86 1.06
CA GLY A 151 8.15 -10.34 0.23
C GLY A 151 8.48 -10.42 -1.25
N VAL A 152 7.64 -11.07 -2.04
CA VAL A 152 7.74 -11.09 -3.50
C VAL A 152 6.59 -10.30 -4.10
N LEU A 153 6.95 -9.32 -4.92
CA LEU A 153 6.00 -8.60 -5.75
C LEU A 153 5.96 -9.31 -7.09
N ASP A 154 4.83 -9.93 -7.39
CA ASP A 154 4.67 -10.72 -8.59
C ASP A 154 3.36 -10.36 -9.27
N THR A 155 3.43 -10.07 -10.56
CA THR A 155 2.25 -9.90 -11.42
C THR A 155 1.58 -11.24 -11.76
N ASN A 156 2.18 -12.35 -11.33
CA ASN A 156 1.69 -13.72 -11.46
C ASN A 156 2.38 -14.69 -10.46
N PRO A 157 2.16 -14.57 -9.14
CA PRO A 157 2.82 -15.46 -8.21
C PRO A 157 2.19 -16.85 -8.33
N ALA A 158 3.01 -17.80 -8.73
CA ALA A 158 2.86 -19.19 -8.29
C ALA A 158 3.21 -19.34 -6.78
N ILE A 159 3.50 -18.23 -6.08
CA ILE A 159 3.79 -18.19 -4.65
C ILE A 159 2.47 -18.21 -3.89
N GLY A 160 2.23 -19.34 -3.24
CA GLY A 160 1.01 -19.67 -2.58
C GLY A 160 1.22 -20.88 -1.69
N VAL A 161 0.21 -21.20 -0.88
CA VAL A 161 0.24 -22.38 -0.02
C VAL A 161 -0.73 -23.42 -0.58
N GLY A 162 -0.17 -24.49 -1.14
CA GLY A 162 -0.90 -25.39 -2.04
C GLY A 162 -1.29 -24.69 -3.35
N GLU A 163 -2.56 -24.81 -3.77
CA GLU A 163 -3.07 -24.20 -5.01
C GLU A 163 -3.42 -22.70 -4.88
N PHE A 164 -3.32 -22.12 -3.68
CA PHE A 164 -3.83 -20.77 -3.40
C PHE A 164 -2.72 -19.72 -3.41
N ASN A 165 -2.75 -18.88 -4.43
CA ASN A 165 -1.87 -17.73 -4.66
C ASN A 165 -2.69 -16.46 -5.00
N CYS A 166 -2.05 -15.29 -5.17
CA CYS A 166 -2.78 -14.08 -5.56
C CYS A 166 -3.63 -14.24 -6.82
N THR A 167 -3.12 -14.94 -7.83
CA THR A 167 -3.84 -15.16 -9.10
C THR A 167 -5.14 -15.93 -8.85
N SER A 168 -5.12 -16.91 -7.95
CA SER A 168 -6.30 -17.67 -7.54
C SER A 168 -7.29 -16.85 -6.68
N VAL A 169 -6.78 -15.90 -5.88
CA VAL A 169 -7.58 -15.10 -4.94
C VAL A 169 -8.21 -13.87 -5.60
N TYR A 170 -7.42 -13.14 -6.39
CA TYR A 170 -7.85 -11.88 -7.02
C TYR A 170 -8.15 -12.04 -8.51
N GLY A 171 -7.53 -13.00 -9.19
CA GLY A 171 -7.63 -13.19 -10.64
C GLY A 171 -6.33 -12.88 -11.37
N ALA A 172 -6.19 -13.43 -12.58
CA ALA A 172 -5.01 -13.25 -13.41
C ALA A 172 -4.84 -11.80 -13.89
N GLY A 173 -3.58 -11.32 -13.92
CA GLY A 173 -3.24 -9.96 -14.37
C GLY A 173 -3.57 -8.86 -13.36
N ILE A 174 -3.97 -9.21 -12.14
CA ILE A 174 -4.18 -8.24 -11.06
C ILE A 174 -2.86 -8.05 -10.29
N PRO A 175 -2.37 -6.80 -10.14
CA PRO A 175 -1.16 -6.54 -9.38
C PRO A 175 -1.40 -6.84 -7.90
N CYS A 176 -0.53 -7.64 -7.30
CA CYS A 176 -0.58 -7.94 -5.88
C CYS A 176 0.81 -7.90 -5.24
N TYR A 177 0.81 -7.71 -3.93
CA TYR A 177 1.98 -7.89 -3.07
C TYR A 177 1.82 -9.18 -2.27
N VAL A 178 2.83 -10.04 -2.29
CA VAL A 178 2.86 -11.30 -1.56
C VAL A 178 4.01 -11.33 -0.57
N VAL A 179 3.74 -11.91 0.59
CA VAL A 179 4.71 -12.24 1.62
C VAL A 179 4.50 -13.70 1.99
N SER A 180 5.56 -14.50 1.96
CA SER A 180 5.55 -15.90 2.39
C SER A 180 6.71 -16.16 3.34
N ASN A 181 6.78 -17.38 3.89
CA ASN A 181 8.01 -17.81 4.54
C ASN A 181 9.17 -17.87 3.49
N PRO A 182 10.42 -17.65 3.91
CA PRO A 182 11.60 -17.83 3.07
C PRO A 182 11.88 -19.29 2.71
#